data_AF-A0A9P5HWI1-F1
#
_entry.id   AF-A0A9P5HWI1-F1
#
_cell.length_a   1.000
_cell.length_b   1.000
_cell.length_c   1.000
_cell.angle_alpha   90.00
_cell.angle_beta   90.00
_cell.angle_gamma   90.00
#
_symmetry.space_group_name_H-M   'P 1'
#
loop_
_entity.id
_entity.type
_entity.pdbx_description
1 polymer ?
#
loop_
_entity_poly.entity_id
_entity_poly.type
_entity_poly.pdbx_seq_one_letter_code
_entity_poly.pdbx_strand_id
1 'polypeptide(L)'
;MESSRSSPQSVDFNSNSNMDITEEIISPQDAAGIELDNEIASLQEQIASLKDQRSLQTATILSSQASKSILSNLRKSYSKTKSTQFTTPTDSDPLLATSAAQTTHNLENLYRACASITSFQIQDPDPNAVDNGHILGIRIEASSSGKFVRPYYVMLNKPYSGSAALRIHRHTVPPCIPLSSLAAKYLPAPKVAEGIVKEKRQDLTAFVRKLRREITGYHLRVASIKHLRKRFSLDEKLSRKGKEKEREIADISAADAEAKQVRIEWIDGKVGRCVVGMNGEVVKCVIIGEDGRDRETERRVLGGDKRMEGIADRLMEGIY
;
A
#
# COMPACT_ATOMS: atom_id res chain seq x y z
N MET A 1 24.70 42.44 23.03
CA MET A 1 23.54 43.10 22.38
C MET A 1 22.30 42.46 22.94
N GLU A 2 21.67 43.18 23.87
CA GLU A 2 20.44 42.81 24.56
C GLU A 2 19.28 42.72 23.57
N SER A 3 18.40 41.75 23.76
CA SER A 3 17.01 41.89 23.31
C SER A 3 16.07 41.38 24.39
N SER A 4 15.34 42.35 24.90
CA SER A 4 14.30 42.33 25.91
C SER A 4 13.11 41.48 25.47
N ARG A 5 12.64 40.60 26.36
CA ARG A 5 11.33 39.93 26.23
C ARG A 5 10.26 40.82 26.84
N SER A 6 9.31 41.25 26.00
CA SER A 6 8.11 41.97 26.40
C SER A 6 7.06 41.01 26.97
N SER A 7 6.48 41.39 28.10
CA SER A 7 5.28 40.78 28.67
C SER A 7 4.03 41.35 27.98
N PRO A 8 2.97 40.56 27.72
CA PRO A 8 1.66 41.10 27.44
C PRO A 8 0.78 41.10 28.70
N GLN A 9 0.27 42.28 29.05
CA GLN A 9 -0.84 42.48 29.97
C GLN A 9 -2.13 41.89 29.39
N SER A 10 -2.84 41.08 30.17
CA SER A 10 -4.18 40.60 29.87
C SER A 10 -5.21 41.68 30.23
N VAL A 11 -6.05 42.04 29.26
CA VAL A 11 -7.17 42.96 29.39
C VAL A 11 -8.40 42.17 29.83
N ASP A 12 -9.02 42.60 30.93
CA ASP A 12 -10.27 42.05 31.44
C ASP A 12 -11.43 42.35 30.47
N PHE A 13 -12.13 41.31 30.01
CA PHE A 13 -13.46 41.42 29.43
C PHE A 13 -14.41 40.43 30.11
N ASN A 14 -15.29 41.01 30.91
CA ASN A 14 -16.36 40.35 31.62
C ASN A 14 -17.49 40.01 30.64
N SER A 15 -17.87 38.73 30.51
CA SER A 15 -19.17 38.37 29.92
C SER A 15 -19.73 37.12 30.60
N ASN A 16 -20.76 37.35 31.41
CA ASN A 16 -21.65 36.32 31.93
C ASN A 16 -22.34 35.60 30.77
N SER A 17 -22.19 34.28 30.70
CA SER A 17 -23.19 33.41 30.09
C SER A 17 -23.35 32.15 30.95
N ASN A 18 -24.53 32.06 31.52
CA ASN A 18 -25.02 30.99 32.38
C ASN A 18 -25.36 29.79 31.48
N MET A 19 -24.72 28.64 31.68
CA MET A 19 -25.08 27.35 31.08
C MET A 19 -24.92 26.28 32.17
N ASP A 20 -26.02 25.60 32.45
CA ASP A 20 -26.15 24.48 33.39
C ASP A 20 -25.01 23.47 33.23
N ILE A 21 -24.25 23.27 34.31
CA ILE A 21 -23.35 22.12 34.47
C ILE A 21 -24.06 21.16 35.42
N THR A 22 -24.64 20.09 34.87
CA THR A 22 -24.93 18.89 35.65
C THR A 22 -23.59 18.24 36.00
N GLU A 23 -23.06 18.55 37.18
CA GLU A 23 -21.93 17.82 37.77
C GLU A 23 -22.39 16.38 38.07
N GLU A 24 -22.08 15.46 37.15
CA GLU A 24 -21.98 14.04 37.53
C GLU A 24 -20.86 13.94 38.57
N ILE A 25 -21.25 13.66 39.81
CA ILE A 25 -20.33 13.43 40.92
C ILE A 25 -19.55 12.14 40.61
N ILE A 26 -18.36 12.31 40.04
CA ILE A 26 -17.39 11.24 39.81
C ILE A 26 -17.04 10.64 41.18
N SER A 27 -17.25 9.33 41.34
CA SER A 27 -16.92 8.68 42.60
C SER A 27 -15.40 8.79 42.86
N PRO A 28 -14.94 8.88 44.12
CA PRO A 28 -13.51 9.03 44.42
C PRO A 28 -12.65 7.88 43.86
N GLN A 29 -13.25 6.71 43.68
CA GLN A 29 -12.61 5.54 43.08
C GLN A 29 -12.42 5.69 41.56
N ASP A 30 -13.38 6.31 40.88
CA ASP A 30 -13.30 6.57 39.43
C ASP A 30 -12.31 7.70 39.11
N ALA A 31 -12.22 8.72 39.98
CA ALA A 31 -11.23 9.79 39.85
C ALA A 31 -9.79 9.27 39.97
N ALA A 32 -9.54 8.35 40.92
CA ALA A 32 -8.25 7.69 41.07
C ALA A 32 -7.92 6.76 39.89
N GLY A 33 -8.93 6.08 39.32
CA GLY A 33 -8.77 5.28 38.10
C GLY A 33 -8.36 6.12 36.89
N ILE A 34 -9.01 7.28 36.69
CA ILE A 34 -8.68 8.21 35.60
C ILE A 34 -7.25 8.77 35.75
N GLU A 35 -6.81 9.06 36.97
CA GLU A 35 -5.45 9.55 37.23
C GLU A 35 -4.39 8.48 36.89
N LEU A 36 -4.63 7.22 37.28
CA LEU A 36 -3.77 6.09 36.93
C LEU A 36 -3.74 5.82 35.43
N ASP A 37 -4.88 5.91 34.73
CA ASP A 37 -4.93 5.73 33.28
C ASP A 37 -4.17 6.83 32.53
N ASN A 38 -4.23 8.07 33.01
CA ASN A 38 -3.42 9.18 32.49
C ASN A 38 -1.92 8.97 32.73
N GLU A 39 -1.54 8.46 33.90
CA GLU A 39 -0.15 8.11 34.21
C GLU A 39 0.35 6.97 33.33
N ILE A 40 -0.46 5.92 33.12
CA ILE A 40 -0.15 4.80 32.22
C ILE A 40 0.05 5.31 30.79
N ALA A 41 -0.83 6.19 30.30
CA ALA A 41 -0.70 6.78 28.97
C ALA A 41 0.60 7.59 28.83
N SER A 42 0.93 8.42 29.83
CA SER A 42 2.18 9.20 29.87
C SER A 42 3.42 8.30 29.89
N LEU A 43 3.43 7.24 30.70
CA LEU A 43 4.53 6.28 30.76
C LEU A 43 4.69 5.51 29.45
N GLN A 44 3.59 5.14 28.78
CA GLN A 44 3.63 4.50 27.47
C GLN A 44 4.20 5.44 26.40
N GLU A 45 3.83 6.71 26.42
CA GLU A 45 4.39 7.73 25.51
C GLU A 45 5.88 7.95 25.75
N GLN A 46 6.32 8.03 27.01
CA GLN A 46 7.74 8.13 27.36
C GLN A 46 8.54 6.91 26.90
N ILE A 47 8.01 5.69 27.09
CA ILE A 47 8.63 4.45 26.60
C ILE A 47 8.75 4.47 25.07
N ALA A 48 7.72 4.95 24.37
CA ALA A 48 7.77 5.08 22.91
C ALA A 48 8.87 6.07 22.47
N SER A 49 8.89 7.26 23.08
CA SER A 49 9.91 8.29 22.81
C SER A 49 11.35 7.80 23.06
N LEU A 50 11.59 7.15 24.20
CA LEU A 50 12.91 6.61 24.53
C LEU A 50 13.32 5.46 23.59
N LYS A 51 12.38 4.62 23.16
CA LYS A 51 12.64 3.57 22.16
C LYS A 51 13.02 4.18 20.82
N ASP A 52 12.32 5.22 20.39
CA ASP A 52 12.61 5.94 19.16
C ASP A 52 13.97 6.63 19.21
N GLN A 53 14.29 7.29 20.32
CA GLN A 53 15.60 7.91 20.54
C GLN A 53 16.72 6.87 20.51
N ARG A 54 16.54 5.73 21.19
CA ARG A 54 17.52 4.63 21.17
C ARG A 54 17.71 4.11 19.74
N SER A 55 16.62 3.89 19.01
CA SER A 55 16.66 3.44 17.60
C SER A 55 17.40 4.43 16.70
N LEU A 56 17.17 5.74 16.88
CA LEU A 56 17.83 6.78 16.11
C LEU A 56 19.33 6.82 16.42
N GLN A 57 19.71 6.76 17.70
CA GLN A 57 21.11 6.75 18.12
C GLN A 57 21.85 5.50 17.62
N THR A 58 21.24 4.30 17.70
CA THR A 58 21.86 3.08 17.17
C THR A 58 22.01 3.13 15.66
N ALA A 59 20.98 3.60 14.93
CA ALA A 59 21.07 3.79 13.48
C ALA A 59 22.17 4.79 13.11
N THR A 60 22.31 5.88 13.86
CA THR A 60 23.37 6.89 13.67
C THR A 60 24.77 6.29 13.90
N ILE A 61 24.95 5.53 14.99
CA ILE A 61 26.23 4.86 15.27
C ILE A 61 26.57 3.84 14.20
N LEU A 62 25.61 3.00 13.77
CA LEU A 62 25.85 1.96 12.76
C LEU A 62 26.04 2.53 11.36
N SER A 63 25.40 3.65 11.03
CA SER A 63 25.54 4.30 9.73
C SER A 63 26.81 5.15 9.62
N SER A 64 27.39 5.59 10.74
CA SER A 64 28.62 6.36 10.81
C SER A 64 29.78 5.68 10.08
N GLN A 65 30.48 6.48 9.25
CA GLN A 65 31.60 6.02 8.45
C GLN A 65 32.78 5.54 9.32
N ALA A 66 32.95 6.12 10.51
CA ALA A 66 33.97 5.71 11.48
C ALA A 66 33.68 4.31 12.04
N SER A 67 32.41 4.04 12.43
CA SER A 67 32.01 2.71 12.90
C SER A 67 32.16 1.66 11.80
N LYS A 68 31.76 1.99 10.56
CA LYS A 68 31.93 1.10 9.40
C LYS A 68 33.40 0.83 9.09
N SER A 69 34.27 1.84 9.18
CA SER A 69 35.71 1.67 8.92
C SER A 69 36.37 0.83 10.01
N ILE A 70 36.05 1.06 11.28
CA ILE A 70 36.52 0.25 12.42
C ILE A 70 36.09 -1.21 12.25
N LEU A 71 34.80 -1.47 11.99
CA LEU A 71 34.29 -2.82 11.75
C LEU A 71 34.95 -3.49 10.54
N SER A 72 35.19 -2.73 9.46
CA SER A 72 35.88 -3.26 8.27
C SER A 72 37.35 -3.61 8.53
N ASN A 73 38.03 -2.83 9.37
CA ASN A 73 39.42 -3.06 9.76
C ASN A 73 39.54 -4.24 10.73
N LEU A 74 38.60 -4.36 11.68
CA LEU A 74 38.51 -5.52 12.58
C LEU A 74 38.30 -6.82 11.78
N ARG A 75 37.43 -6.78 10.76
CA ARG A 75 37.17 -7.90 9.84
C ARG A 75 38.41 -8.28 9.01
N LYS A 76 39.23 -7.30 8.61
CA LYS A 76 40.49 -7.55 7.89
C LYS A 76 41.57 -8.15 8.79
N SER A 77 41.72 -7.67 10.03
CA SER A 77 42.68 -8.22 11.00
C SER A 77 42.41 -9.69 11.33
N TYR A 78 41.15 -10.11 11.41
CA TYR A 78 40.78 -11.51 11.67
C TYR A 78 41.18 -12.48 10.54
N SER A 79 41.32 -11.98 9.30
CA SER A 79 41.76 -12.81 8.16
C SER A 79 43.28 -13.04 8.11
N LYS A 80 44.06 -12.30 8.90
CA LYS A 80 45.54 -12.32 8.85
C LYS A 80 46.19 -13.13 9.97
N THR A 81 45.43 -13.51 11.01
CA THR A 81 45.90 -14.28 12.17
C THR A 81 45.30 -15.69 12.21
N LYS A 82 45.48 -16.49 11.15
CA LYS A 82 45.44 -17.96 11.25
C LYS A 82 46.86 -18.48 11.47
N SER A 83 47.39 -18.28 12.67
CA SER A 83 48.60 -18.96 13.16
C SER A 83 48.84 -18.58 14.63
N THR A 84 48.06 -19.18 15.54
CA THR A 84 48.52 -19.85 16.77
C THR A 84 47.33 -20.17 17.66
N GLN A 85 47.39 -21.34 18.28
CA GLN A 85 46.34 -22.00 19.04
C GLN A 85 45.98 -21.22 20.31
N PHE A 86 44.71 -20.82 20.45
CA PHE A 86 44.01 -20.72 21.73
C PHE A 86 42.51 -21.01 21.50
N THR A 87 42.03 -22.10 22.09
CA THR A 87 40.63 -22.56 22.05
C THR A 87 39.82 -21.83 23.13
N THR A 88 39.39 -20.61 22.84
CA THR A 88 38.20 -20.03 23.46
C THR A 88 37.19 -19.77 22.34
N PRO A 89 35.93 -20.24 22.45
CA PRO A 89 34.93 -19.97 21.43
C PRO A 89 34.76 -18.46 21.38
N THR A 90 35.13 -17.87 20.25
CA THR A 90 35.10 -16.43 20.07
C THR A 90 33.63 -16.02 19.98
N ASP A 91 33.17 -15.19 20.93
CA ASP A 91 31.80 -14.63 21.04
C ASP A 91 31.36 -13.79 19.81
N SER A 92 32.15 -13.78 18.73
CA SER A 92 31.86 -13.10 17.47
C SER A 92 31.06 -13.94 16.48
N ASP A 93 31.00 -15.26 16.64
CA ASP A 93 30.17 -16.14 15.80
C ASP A 93 28.68 -15.75 15.76
N PRO A 94 28.01 -15.43 16.89
CA PRO A 94 26.63 -14.97 16.85
C PRO A 94 26.49 -13.61 16.13
N LEU A 95 27.48 -12.73 16.21
CA LEU A 95 27.49 -11.44 15.52
C LEU A 95 27.65 -11.61 14.01
N LEU A 96 28.50 -12.54 13.58
CA LEU A 96 28.69 -12.87 12.16
C LEU A 96 27.41 -13.52 11.58
N ALA A 97 26.79 -14.44 12.32
CA ALA A 97 25.52 -15.05 11.93
C ALA A 97 24.40 -14.01 11.80
N THR A 98 24.30 -13.09 12.77
CA THR A 98 23.32 -11.99 12.75
C THR A 98 23.58 -11.04 11.58
N SER A 99 24.84 -10.70 11.31
CA SER A 99 25.22 -9.87 10.17
C SER A 99 24.86 -10.54 8.84
N ALA A 100 25.13 -11.84 8.69
CA ALA A 100 24.77 -12.59 7.50
C ALA A 100 23.24 -12.67 7.31
N ALA A 101 22.50 -12.94 8.38
CA ALA A 101 21.04 -12.91 8.38
C ALA A 101 20.50 -11.54 7.96
N GLN A 102 21.08 -10.44 8.48
CA GLN A 102 20.70 -9.08 8.10
C GLN A 102 20.98 -8.81 6.62
N THR A 103 22.13 -9.24 6.09
CA THR A 103 22.44 -9.06 4.67
C THR A 103 21.46 -9.82 3.76
N THR A 104 21.08 -11.02 4.17
CA THR A 104 20.09 -11.84 3.45
C THR A 104 18.71 -11.17 3.48
N HIS A 105 18.30 -10.65 4.64
CA HIS A 105 17.04 -9.92 4.79
C HIS A 105 16.99 -8.64 3.95
N ASN A 106 18.09 -7.86 3.93
CA ASN A 106 18.19 -6.66 3.10
C ASN A 106 18.08 -7.00 1.61
N LEU A 107 18.72 -8.09 1.17
CA LEU A 107 18.66 -8.58 -0.20
C LEU A 107 17.25 -9.05 -0.56
N GLU A 108 16.57 -9.77 0.34
CA GLU A 108 15.17 -10.18 0.14
C GLU A 108 14.25 -8.96 -0.03
N ASN A 109 14.40 -7.95 0.84
CA ASN A 109 13.63 -6.72 0.77
C ASN A 109 13.91 -5.95 -0.53
N LEU A 110 15.16 -5.95 -1.01
CA LEU A 110 15.52 -5.35 -2.29
C LEU A 110 14.81 -6.04 -3.46
N TYR A 111 14.82 -7.37 -3.50
CA TYR A 111 14.09 -8.12 -4.53
C TYR A 111 12.58 -7.85 -4.47
N ARG A 112 12.00 -7.79 -3.27
CA ARG A 112 10.58 -7.49 -3.07
C ARG A 112 10.23 -6.09 -3.58
N ALA A 113 11.03 -5.08 -3.23
CA ALA A 113 10.82 -3.71 -3.66
C ALA A 113 10.98 -3.53 -5.18
N CYS A 114 12.04 -4.08 -5.78
CA CYS A 114 12.38 -3.86 -7.19
C CYS A 114 11.60 -4.76 -8.16
N ALA A 115 11.48 -6.06 -7.86
CA ALA A 115 10.79 -6.99 -8.75
C ALA A 115 9.26 -6.93 -8.56
N SER A 116 8.78 -6.51 -7.38
CA SER A 116 7.37 -6.55 -6.94
C SER A 116 6.71 -7.94 -6.91
N ILE A 117 7.34 -8.94 -7.53
CA ILE A 117 6.90 -10.34 -7.58
C ILE A 117 8.02 -11.17 -6.97
N THR A 118 7.73 -11.92 -5.91
CA THR A 118 8.67 -12.88 -5.34
C THR A 118 8.00 -14.22 -5.10
N SER A 119 8.75 -15.31 -5.24
CA SER A 119 8.31 -16.65 -4.90
C SER A 119 8.94 -17.09 -3.59
N PHE A 120 8.21 -17.87 -2.81
CA PHE A 120 8.69 -18.47 -1.57
C PHE A 120 8.08 -19.86 -1.41
N GLN A 121 8.75 -20.73 -0.67
CA GLN A 121 8.27 -22.09 -0.42
C GLN A 121 7.45 -22.11 0.86
N ILE A 122 6.34 -22.85 0.82
CA ILE A 122 5.44 -23.06 1.95
C ILE A 122 5.28 -24.57 2.11
N GLN A 123 5.31 -25.03 3.35
CA GLN A 123 4.97 -26.40 3.70
C GLN A 123 3.61 -26.39 4.39
N ASP A 124 2.62 -27.05 3.80
CA ASP A 124 1.33 -27.31 4.44
C ASP A 124 1.55 -28.33 5.57
N PRO A 125 1.18 -28.00 6.82
CA PRO A 125 1.31 -28.94 7.93
C PRO A 125 0.28 -30.09 7.89
N ASP A 126 -0.73 -30.04 7.01
CA ASP A 126 -1.73 -31.10 6.92
C ASP A 126 -1.10 -32.43 6.42
N PRO A 127 -1.21 -33.54 7.17
CA PRO A 127 -0.72 -34.85 6.74
C PRO A 127 -1.39 -35.37 5.45
N ASN A 128 -2.59 -34.88 5.12
CA ASN A 128 -3.32 -35.24 3.89
C ASN A 128 -3.09 -34.24 2.75
N ALA A 129 -2.13 -33.33 2.89
CA ALA A 129 -1.89 -32.31 1.90
C ALA A 129 -1.39 -32.89 0.57
N VAL A 130 -1.88 -32.28 -0.52
CA VAL A 130 -1.46 -32.58 -1.88
C VAL A 130 0.04 -32.29 -2.05
N ASP A 131 0.75 -33.12 -2.83
CA ASP A 131 2.19 -32.97 -3.11
C ASP A 131 3.06 -32.99 -1.84
N ASN A 132 2.74 -33.85 -0.87
CA ASN A 132 3.38 -33.90 0.45
C ASN A 132 3.39 -32.55 1.17
N GLY A 133 2.39 -31.70 0.93
CA GLY A 133 2.29 -30.36 1.50
C GLY A 133 3.21 -29.32 0.86
N HIS A 134 3.91 -29.63 -0.23
CA HIS A 134 4.73 -28.64 -0.92
C HIS A 134 3.85 -27.63 -1.68
N ILE A 135 3.91 -26.37 -1.23
CA ILE A 135 3.16 -25.26 -1.82
C ILE A 135 4.15 -24.21 -2.32
N LEU A 136 3.97 -23.77 -3.55
CA LEU A 136 4.66 -22.61 -4.10
C LEU A 136 3.87 -21.35 -3.79
N GLY A 137 4.39 -20.53 -2.88
CA GLY A 137 3.86 -19.21 -2.57
C GLY A 137 4.37 -18.16 -3.54
N ILE A 138 3.47 -17.30 -4.01
CA ILE A 138 3.79 -16.13 -4.83
C ILE A 138 3.28 -14.91 -4.10
N ARG A 139 4.18 -13.96 -3.88
CA ARG A 139 3.92 -12.66 -3.28
C ARG A 139 3.92 -11.61 -4.38
N ILE A 140 2.86 -10.83 -4.45
CA ILE A 140 2.71 -9.70 -5.36
C ILE A 140 2.54 -8.44 -4.52
N GLU A 141 3.51 -7.55 -4.61
CA GLU A 141 3.48 -6.24 -3.98
C GLU A 141 3.06 -5.19 -5.01
N ALA A 142 2.20 -4.27 -4.59
CA ALA A 142 1.83 -3.09 -5.35
C ALA A 142 2.11 -1.86 -4.49
N SER A 143 2.63 -0.80 -5.09
CA SER A 143 2.79 0.48 -4.43
C SER A 143 1.71 1.45 -4.91
N SER A 144 1.19 2.24 -3.98
CA SER A 144 0.24 3.31 -4.27
C SER A 144 0.56 4.50 -3.36
N SER A 145 0.56 5.71 -3.92
CA SER A 145 0.88 6.95 -3.19
C SER A 145 2.21 6.90 -2.40
N GLY A 146 3.25 6.28 -2.97
CA GLY A 146 4.59 6.21 -2.36
C GLY A 146 4.73 5.21 -1.20
N LYS A 147 3.70 4.39 -0.94
CA LYS A 147 3.74 3.33 0.08
C LYS A 147 3.41 1.98 -0.54
N PHE A 148 3.95 0.91 0.02
CA PHE A 148 3.55 -0.44 -0.35
C PHE A 148 2.17 -0.75 0.25
N VAL A 149 1.27 -1.24 -0.61
CA VAL A 149 -0.02 -1.80 -0.19
C VAL A 149 0.21 -3.18 0.42
N ARG A 150 -0.75 -3.66 1.22
CA ARG A 150 -0.75 -5.03 1.73
C ARG A 150 -0.49 -6.01 0.56
N PRO A 151 0.52 -6.90 0.66
CA PRO A 151 0.86 -7.84 -0.39
C PRO A 151 -0.30 -8.79 -0.68
N TYR A 152 -0.41 -9.19 -1.95
CA TYR A 152 -1.28 -10.28 -2.35
C TYR A 152 -0.49 -11.57 -2.41
N TYR A 153 -1.11 -12.65 -1.95
CA TYR A 153 -0.54 -13.98 -1.96
C TYR A 153 -1.34 -14.87 -2.89
N VAL A 154 -0.64 -15.67 -3.69
CA VAL A 154 -1.21 -16.76 -4.48
C VAL A 154 -0.41 -18.02 -4.16
N MET A 155 -1.11 -19.04 -3.69
CA MET A 155 -0.53 -20.33 -3.29
C MET A 155 -0.86 -21.33 -4.39
N LEU A 156 0.17 -21.98 -4.92
CA LEU A 156 0.06 -22.98 -5.98
C LEU A 156 0.45 -24.36 -5.45
N ASN A 157 -0.33 -25.37 -5.80
CA ASN A 157 -0.02 -26.78 -5.53
C ASN A 157 0.11 -27.57 -6.83
N LYS A 158 0.60 -28.81 -6.73
CA LYS A 158 0.67 -29.77 -7.85
C LYS A 158 -0.30 -30.93 -7.60
N PRO A 159 -1.57 -30.79 -7.99
CA PRO A 159 -2.59 -31.80 -7.70
C PRO A 159 -2.60 -32.99 -8.66
N TYR A 160 -1.83 -32.92 -9.74
CA TYR A 160 -1.91 -33.90 -10.82
C TYR A 160 -0.78 -34.92 -10.67
N SER A 161 -1.12 -36.14 -10.24
CA SER A 161 -0.16 -37.24 -10.14
C SER A 161 0.48 -37.52 -11.50
N GLY A 162 1.81 -37.42 -11.58
CA GLY A 162 2.57 -37.63 -12.81
C GLY A 162 2.70 -36.42 -13.73
N SER A 163 2.16 -35.25 -13.34
CA SER A 163 2.29 -34.00 -14.10
C SER A 163 2.90 -32.89 -13.24
N ALA A 164 3.77 -32.08 -13.83
CA ALA A 164 4.32 -30.89 -13.16
C ALA A 164 3.36 -29.69 -13.19
N ALA A 165 2.13 -29.88 -13.65
CA ALA A 165 1.13 -28.82 -13.76
C ALA A 165 0.73 -28.25 -12.39
N LEU A 166 0.72 -26.92 -12.31
CA LEU A 166 0.34 -26.15 -11.13
C LEU A 166 -1.16 -25.81 -11.17
N ARG A 167 -1.76 -25.71 -9.98
CA ARG A 167 -3.12 -25.22 -9.77
C ARG A 167 -3.12 -24.21 -8.63
N ILE A 168 -4.02 -23.24 -8.71
CA ILE A 168 -4.27 -22.29 -7.62
C ILE A 168 -4.97 -23.04 -6.47
N HIS A 169 -4.31 -23.06 -5.30
CA HIS A 169 -4.84 -23.60 -4.06
C HIS A 169 -5.64 -22.54 -3.29
N ARG A 170 -4.98 -21.43 -2.92
CA ARG A 170 -5.55 -20.31 -2.16
C ARG A 170 -4.97 -18.98 -2.63
N HIS A 171 -5.70 -17.89 -2.42
CA HIS A 171 -5.21 -16.55 -2.72
C HIS A 171 -5.87 -15.48 -1.86
N THR A 172 -5.23 -14.31 -1.78
CA THR A 172 -5.79 -13.09 -1.15
C THR A 172 -6.22 -12.03 -2.16
N VAL A 173 -6.16 -12.35 -3.46
CA VAL A 173 -6.56 -11.45 -4.56
C VAL A 173 -8.07 -11.15 -4.49
N PRO A 174 -8.50 -9.88 -4.54
CA PRO A 174 -9.92 -9.49 -4.51
C PRO A 174 -10.73 -10.06 -5.68
N PRO A 175 -12.05 -10.31 -5.51
CA PRO A 175 -12.90 -10.85 -6.57
C PRO A 175 -13.02 -9.96 -7.82
N CYS A 176 -12.79 -8.65 -7.69
CA CYS A 176 -12.77 -7.69 -8.80
C CYS A 176 -11.58 -7.87 -9.75
N ILE A 177 -10.65 -8.78 -9.45
CA ILE A 177 -9.52 -9.11 -10.31
C ILE A 177 -9.78 -10.50 -10.91
N PRO A 178 -9.71 -10.67 -12.24
CA PRO A 178 -10.18 -11.88 -12.93
C PRO A 178 -9.18 -13.05 -12.84
N LEU A 179 -8.88 -13.51 -11.62
CA LEU A 179 -7.89 -14.54 -11.35
C LEU A 179 -8.20 -15.86 -12.05
N SER A 180 -9.45 -16.32 -12.01
CA SER A 180 -9.88 -17.59 -12.61
C SER A 180 -9.71 -17.60 -14.13
N SER A 181 -10.00 -16.48 -14.78
CA SER A 181 -9.81 -16.32 -16.24
C SER A 181 -8.33 -16.34 -16.62
N LEU A 182 -7.48 -15.67 -15.83
CA LEU A 182 -6.03 -15.73 -15.99
C LEU A 182 -5.49 -17.14 -15.77
N ALA A 183 -5.98 -17.83 -14.74
CA ALA A 183 -5.57 -19.20 -14.43
C ALA A 183 -5.96 -20.16 -15.56
N ALA A 184 -7.20 -20.09 -16.06
CA ALA A 184 -7.64 -20.93 -17.18
C ALA A 184 -6.81 -20.73 -18.45
N LYS A 185 -6.33 -19.50 -18.68
CA LYS A 185 -5.52 -19.15 -19.86
C LYS A 185 -4.06 -19.58 -19.74
N TYR A 186 -3.42 -19.36 -18.59
CA TYR A 186 -1.98 -19.50 -18.41
C TYR A 186 -1.57 -20.74 -17.59
N LEU A 187 -2.46 -21.25 -16.76
CA LEU A 187 -2.30 -22.47 -15.95
C LEU A 187 -3.40 -23.48 -16.29
N PRO A 188 -3.55 -23.89 -17.58
CA PRO A 188 -4.56 -24.87 -17.96
C PRO A 188 -4.33 -26.21 -17.24
N ALA A 189 -5.43 -26.83 -16.80
CA ALA A 189 -5.38 -28.18 -16.27
C ALA A 189 -4.98 -29.17 -17.37
N PRO A 190 -4.14 -30.18 -17.06
CA PRO A 190 -3.83 -31.24 -18.00
C PRO A 190 -5.12 -32.00 -18.33
N LYS A 191 -5.33 -32.31 -19.62
CA LYS A 191 -6.47 -33.11 -20.05
C LYS A 191 -6.04 -34.55 -20.16
N VAL A 192 -6.68 -35.45 -19.41
CA VAL A 192 -6.53 -36.89 -19.59
C VAL A 192 -7.54 -37.31 -20.65
N ALA A 193 -7.06 -37.63 -21.86
CA ALA A 193 -7.89 -38.20 -22.91
C ALA A 193 -7.30 -39.58 -23.25
N GLU A 194 -8.10 -40.64 -23.12
CA GLU A 194 -7.73 -42.02 -23.50
C GLU A 194 -6.43 -42.52 -22.83
N GLY A 195 -6.23 -42.19 -21.55
CA GLY A 195 -5.02 -42.60 -20.80
C GLY A 195 -3.74 -41.84 -21.15
N ILE A 196 -3.77 -40.95 -22.15
CA ILE A 196 -2.66 -40.06 -22.50
C ILE A 196 -2.92 -38.68 -21.88
N VAL A 197 -2.00 -38.25 -21.01
CA VAL A 197 -2.02 -36.91 -20.42
C VAL A 197 -1.57 -35.91 -21.49
N LYS A 198 -2.52 -35.21 -22.11
CA LYS A 198 -2.23 -34.08 -23.00
C LYS A 198 -2.02 -32.84 -22.14
N GLU A 199 -0.76 -32.59 -21.80
CA GLU A 199 -0.35 -31.38 -21.08
C GLU A 199 -0.29 -30.19 -22.04
N LYS A 200 -1.16 -29.20 -21.83
CA LYS A 200 -0.92 -27.87 -22.40
C LYS A 200 0.20 -27.22 -21.57
N ARG A 201 1.22 -26.70 -22.25
CA ARG A 201 2.34 -25.99 -21.61
C ARG A 201 1.81 -24.84 -20.76
N GLN A 202 1.99 -24.93 -19.45
CA GLN A 202 1.69 -23.84 -18.52
C GLN A 202 2.78 -22.77 -18.60
N ASP A 203 2.39 -21.51 -18.43
CA ASP A 203 3.31 -20.38 -18.33
C ASP A 203 3.02 -19.59 -17.06
N LEU A 204 3.72 -19.97 -15.99
CA LEU A 204 3.65 -19.28 -14.71
C LEU A 204 4.13 -17.84 -14.81
N THR A 205 5.14 -17.57 -15.63
CA THR A 205 5.73 -16.24 -15.72
C THR A 205 4.75 -15.26 -16.38
N ALA A 206 4.08 -15.70 -17.45
CA ALA A 206 3.04 -14.90 -18.09
C ALA A 206 1.82 -14.71 -17.16
N PHE A 207 1.40 -15.76 -16.44
CA PHE A 207 0.32 -15.67 -15.46
C PHE A 207 0.59 -14.58 -14.43
N VAL A 208 1.75 -14.64 -13.74
CA VAL A 208 2.07 -13.72 -12.65
C VAL A 208 2.29 -12.30 -13.16
N ARG A 209 2.91 -12.12 -14.33
CA ARG A 209 3.06 -10.79 -14.95
C ARG A 209 1.71 -10.15 -15.29
N LYS A 210 0.77 -10.93 -15.83
CA LYS A 210 -0.58 -10.43 -16.12
C LYS A 210 -1.35 -10.13 -14.85
N LEU A 211 -1.28 -11.00 -13.85
CA LEU A 211 -1.92 -10.79 -12.55
C LEU A 211 -1.38 -9.53 -11.85
N ARG A 212 -0.05 -9.33 -11.82
CA ARG A 212 0.56 -8.09 -11.31
C ARG A 212 0.01 -6.88 -12.04
N ARG A 213 -0.04 -6.91 -13.37
CA ARG A 213 -0.58 -5.79 -14.17
C ARG A 213 -2.02 -5.46 -13.82
N GLU A 214 -2.89 -6.45 -13.61
CA GLU A 214 -4.27 -6.21 -13.16
C GLU A 214 -4.32 -5.58 -11.76
N ILE A 215 -3.55 -6.11 -10.81
CA ILE A 215 -3.47 -5.59 -9.43
C ILE A 215 -2.95 -4.15 -9.41
N THR A 216 -1.83 -3.89 -10.08
CA THR A 216 -1.24 -2.54 -10.16
C THR A 216 -2.19 -1.58 -10.87
N GLY A 217 -2.81 -2.01 -11.98
CA GLY A 217 -3.78 -1.20 -12.70
C GLY A 217 -4.99 -0.83 -11.84
N TYR A 218 -5.50 -1.74 -11.03
CA TYR A 218 -6.56 -1.46 -10.06
C TYR A 218 -6.16 -0.36 -9.06
N HIS A 219 -5.00 -0.50 -8.42
CA HIS A 219 -4.51 0.50 -7.45
C HIS A 219 -4.24 1.86 -8.08
N LEU A 220 -3.73 1.88 -9.32
CA LEU A 220 -3.53 3.12 -10.08
C LEU A 220 -4.87 3.80 -10.39
N ARG A 221 -5.88 3.06 -10.87
CA ARG A 221 -7.22 3.64 -11.15
C ARG A 221 -7.87 4.22 -9.90
N VAL A 222 -7.83 3.49 -8.78
CA VAL A 222 -8.34 3.99 -7.48
C VAL A 222 -7.58 5.25 -7.05
N ALA A 223 -6.25 5.27 -7.19
CA ALA A 223 -5.44 6.43 -6.88
C ALA A 223 -5.75 7.63 -7.79
N SER A 224 -5.97 7.41 -9.09
CA SER A 224 -6.37 8.45 -10.04
C SER A 224 -7.74 9.03 -9.69
N ILE A 225 -8.74 8.22 -9.35
CA ILE A 225 -10.05 8.70 -8.89
C ILE A 225 -9.88 9.59 -7.65
N LYS A 226 -9.10 9.15 -6.66
CA LYS A 226 -8.79 9.94 -5.47
C LYS A 226 -8.07 11.25 -5.83
N HIS A 227 -7.16 11.23 -6.80
CA HIS A 227 -6.49 12.43 -7.29
C HIS A 227 -7.47 13.42 -7.93
N LEU A 228 -8.38 12.93 -8.77
CA LEU A 228 -9.44 13.74 -9.39
C LEU A 228 -10.34 14.37 -8.32
N ARG A 229 -10.81 13.58 -7.33
CA ARG A 229 -11.61 14.11 -6.22
C ARG A 229 -10.89 15.23 -5.46
N LYS A 230 -9.59 15.05 -5.21
CA LYS A 230 -8.76 16.09 -4.56
C LYS A 230 -8.62 17.34 -5.42
N ARG A 231 -8.43 17.21 -6.74
CA ARG A 231 -8.30 18.35 -7.66
C ARG A 231 -9.56 19.22 -7.69
N PHE A 232 -10.73 18.60 -7.61
CA PHE A 232 -12.02 19.30 -7.55
C PHE A 232 -12.47 19.64 -6.10
N SER A 233 -11.60 19.50 -5.10
CA SER A 233 -11.92 19.77 -3.68
C SER A 233 -13.18 19.05 -3.17
N LEU A 234 -13.48 17.85 -3.69
CA LEU A 234 -14.69 17.08 -3.35
C LEU A 234 -14.61 16.44 -1.95
N ASP A 235 -13.39 16.19 -1.45
CA ASP A 235 -13.16 15.57 -0.13
C ASP A 235 -12.91 16.61 0.99
N GLU A 236 -12.84 17.91 0.65
CA GLU A 236 -12.68 18.97 1.65
C GLU A 236 -14.02 19.27 2.32
N LYS A 237 -14.12 18.98 3.63
CA LYS A 237 -15.22 19.47 4.47
C LYS A 237 -15.23 20.99 4.36
N LEU A 238 -16.34 21.56 3.89
CA LEU A 238 -16.53 23.00 3.72
C LEU A 238 -16.19 23.72 5.04
N SER A 239 -14.96 24.22 5.16
CA SER A 239 -14.61 25.16 6.22
C SER A 239 -15.37 26.44 5.91
N ARG A 240 -16.23 26.87 6.84
CA ARG A 240 -17.19 28.00 6.73
C ARG A 240 -16.54 29.38 6.48
N LYS A 241 -15.28 29.46 6.01
CA LYS A 241 -14.52 30.72 5.92
C LYS A 241 -13.54 30.83 4.75
N GLY A 242 -13.72 30.05 3.69
CA GLY A 242 -12.96 30.18 2.45
C GLY A 242 -13.89 30.46 1.28
N LYS A 243 -13.50 31.39 0.39
CA LYS A 243 -14.20 31.73 -0.87
C LYS A 243 -14.77 30.46 -1.51
N GLU A 244 -16.09 30.46 -1.76
CA GLU A 244 -16.72 29.48 -2.64
C GLU A 244 -15.96 29.49 -3.96
N LYS A 245 -15.06 28.52 -4.14
CA LYS A 245 -14.68 28.14 -5.49
C LYS A 245 -15.95 27.55 -6.08
N GLU A 246 -16.44 28.14 -7.15
CA GLU A 246 -17.54 27.58 -7.94
C GLU A 246 -17.18 26.12 -8.23
N ARG A 247 -17.92 25.22 -7.59
CA ARG A 247 -17.77 23.78 -7.83
C ARG A 247 -18.60 23.52 -9.08
N GLU A 248 -17.96 23.12 -10.17
CA GLU A 248 -18.70 22.67 -11.36
C GLU A 248 -19.04 21.18 -11.28
N ILE A 249 -18.22 20.43 -10.55
CA ILE A 249 -18.38 18.99 -10.34
C ILE A 249 -18.95 18.75 -8.94
N ALA A 250 -20.04 17.98 -8.88
CA ALA A 250 -20.70 17.53 -7.66
C ALA A 250 -20.02 16.29 -7.06
N ASP A 251 -19.73 15.26 -7.87
CA ASP A 251 -19.08 14.02 -7.40
C ASP A 251 -18.23 13.33 -8.47
N ILE A 252 -17.21 12.59 -8.03
CA ILE A 252 -16.44 11.65 -8.86
C ILE A 252 -16.26 10.35 -8.09
N SER A 253 -16.79 9.25 -8.62
CA SER A 253 -16.79 7.95 -7.95
C SER A 253 -16.57 6.78 -8.92
N ALA A 254 -16.10 5.66 -8.38
CA ALA A 254 -16.04 4.41 -9.14
C ALA A 254 -17.47 3.85 -9.28
N ALA A 255 -17.88 3.56 -10.51
CA ALA A 255 -19.19 2.95 -10.80
C ALA A 255 -19.17 1.42 -10.69
N ASP A 256 -17.98 0.81 -10.60
CA ASP A 256 -17.77 -0.62 -10.48
C ASP A 256 -16.66 -0.95 -9.47
N ALA A 257 -16.67 -2.20 -8.97
CA ALA A 257 -15.67 -2.68 -8.01
C ALA A 257 -14.24 -2.77 -8.60
N GLU A 258 -14.10 -2.83 -9.92
CA GLU A 258 -12.79 -2.87 -10.59
C GLU A 258 -12.23 -1.47 -10.87
N ALA A 259 -13.02 -0.42 -10.59
CA ALA A 259 -12.75 0.98 -10.93
C ALA A 259 -12.45 1.18 -12.43
N LYS A 260 -12.98 0.33 -13.32
CA LYS A 260 -12.87 0.50 -14.78
C LYS A 260 -13.91 1.47 -15.30
N GLN A 261 -14.95 1.74 -14.56
CA GLN A 261 -15.97 2.73 -14.89
C GLN A 261 -15.92 3.84 -13.86
N VAL A 262 -15.72 5.08 -14.32
CA VAL A 262 -15.77 6.27 -13.47
C VAL A 262 -17.04 7.03 -13.78
N ARG A 263 -17.79 7.34 -12.73
CA ARG A 263 -18.93 8.26 -12.77
C ARG A 263 -18.45 9.64 -12.36
N ILE A 264 -18.84 10.64 -13.14
CA ILE A 264 -18.64 12.06 -12.86
C ILE A 264 -20.03 12.69 -12.86
N GLU A 265 -20.33 13.51 -11.85
CA GLU A 265 -21.60 14.21 -11.71
C GLU A 265 -21.32 15.69 -11.59
N TRP A 266 -21.99 16.50 -12.42
CA TRP A 266 -21.85 17.95 -12.45
C TRP A 266 -22.97 18.60 -11.64
N ILE A 267 -22.76 19.84 -11.19
CA ILE A 267 -23.76 20.60 -10.44
C ILE A 267 -24.98 20.96 -11.30
N ASP A 268 -24.79 21.12 -12.61
CA ASP A 268 -25.85 21.37 -13.59
C ASP A 268 -26.73 20.12 -13.88
N GLY A 269 -26.51 19.01 -13.17
CA GLY A 269 -27.25 17.76 -13.34
C GLY A 269 -26.72 16.85 -14.43
N LYS A 270 -25.65 17.22 -15.16
CA LYS A 270 -25.01 16.32 -16.13
C LYS A 270 -24.36 15.14 -15.41
N VAL A 271 -24.47 13.95 -16.03
CA VAL A 271 -23.82 12.73 -15.56
C VAL A 271 -22.98 12.12 -16.67
N GLY A 272 -21.70 11.92 -16.36
CA GLY A 272 -20.70 11.33 -17.23
C GLY A 272 -20.30 9.94 -16.75
N ARG A 273 -20.13 9.02 -17.69
CA ARG A 273 -19.51 7.71 -17.46
C ARG A 273 -18.33 7.50 -18.39
N CYS A 274 -17.18 7.26 -17.79
CA CYS A 274 -15.91 7.01 -18.47
C CYS A 274 -15.50 5.55 -18.27
N VAL A 275 -15.16 4.85 -19.35
CA VAL A 275 -14.58 3.52 -19.33
C VAL A 275 -13.07 3.66 -19.45
N VAL A 276 -12.35 3.09 -18.48
CA VAL A 276 -10.90 3.14 -18.35
C VAL A 276 -10.30 1.82 -18.80
N GLY A 277 -9.32 1.90 -19.69
CA GLY A 277 -8.52 0.81 -20.19
C GLY A 277 -7.50 0.31 -19.19
N MET A 278 -6.73 -0.69 -19.60
CA MET A 278 -5.78 -1.35 -18.72
C MET A 278 -4.53 -0.51 -18.44
N ASN A 279 -4.21 0.44 -19.31
CA ASN A 279 -3.04 1.30 -19.18
C ASN A 279 -3.41 2.66 -18.54
N GLY A 280 -4.64 2.80 -18.03
CA GLY A 280 -5.14 4.05 -17.43
C GLY A 280 -5.65 5.08 -18.44
N GLU A 281 -5.83 4.68 -19.70
CA GLU A 281 -6.44 5.49 -20.75
C GLU A 281 -7.97 5.47 -20.69
N VAL A 282 -8.62 6.59 -20.99
CA VAL A 282 -10.08 6.67 -21.16
C VAL A 282 -10.42 6.17 -22.56
N VAL A 283 -11.02 4.99 -22.64
CA VAL A 283 -11.37 4.32 -23.90
C VAL A 283 -12.70 4.84 -24.45
N LYS A 284 -13.66 5.11 -23.56
CA LYS A 284 -14.99 5.57 -23.92
C LYS A 284 -15.50 6.55 -22.87
N CYS A 285 -16.19 7.59 -23.29
CA CYS A 285 -16.87 8.54 -22.41
C CYS A 285 -18.27 8.78 -22.97
N VAL A 286 -19.26 8.85 -22.10
CA VAL A 286 -20.63 9.26 -22.43
C VAL A 286 -21.09 10.25 -21.37
N ILE A 287 -21.58 11.41 -21.78
CA ILE A 287 -22.09 12.46 -20.89
C ILE A 287 -23.51 12.81 -21.31
N ILE A 288 -24.42 12.80 -20.34
CA ILE A 288 -25.85 13.07 -20.54
C ILE A 288 -26.24 14.23 -19.64
N GLY A 289 -26.81 15.27 -20.23
CA GLY A 289 -27.44 16.41 -19.54
C GLY A 289 -28.94 16.47 -19.80
N GLU A 290 -29.57 17.58 -19.41
CA GLU A 290 -31.01 17.82 -19.61
C GLU A 290 -31.40 17.82 -21.09
N ASP A 291 -30.58 18.44 -21.96
CA ASP A 291 -30.80 18.49 -23.42
C ASP A 291 -30.34 17.22 -24.17
N GLY A 292 -30.04 16.15 -23.44
CA GLY A 292 -29.55 14.89 -23.98
C GLY A 292 -28.03 14.77 -23.99
N ARG A 293 -27.45 14.16 -25.03
CA ARG A 293 -26.04 13.73 -25.02
C ARG A 293 -25.09 14.90 -25.33
N ASP A 294 -24.28 15.28 -24.34
CA ASP A 294 -23.28 16.35 -24.46
C ASP A 294 -21.99 15.83 -25.13
N ARG A 295 -21.97 15.93 -26.47
CA ARG A 295 -20.82 15.50 -27.28
C ARG A 295 -19.60 16.41 -27.15
N GLU A 296 -19.76 17.66 -26.71
CA GLU A 296 -18.66 18.59 -26.61
C GLU A 296 -17.79 18.23 -25.40
N THR A 297 -18.43 18.07 -24.24
CA THR A 297 -17.75 17.65 -23.01
C THR A 297 -17.18 16.23 -23.15
N GLU A 298 -17.85 15.33 -23.88
CA GLU A 298 -17.29 14.00 -24.22
C GLU A 298 -15.97 14.10 -24.99
N ARG A 299 -15.91 14.99 -26.01
CA ARG A 299 -14.69 15.19 -26.80
C ARG A 299 -13.57 15.81 -25.98
N ARG A 300 -13.87 16.68 -25.02
CA ARG A 300 -12.85 17.23 -24.10
C ARG A 300 -12.26 16.14 -23.22
N VAL A 301 -13.10 15.30 -22.60
CA VAL A 301 -12.63 14.20 -21.73
C VAL A 301 -11.78 13.19 -22.51
N LEU A 302 -12.19 12.85 -23.74
CA LEU A 302 -11.47 11.95 -24.65
C LEU A 302 -10.34 12.61 -25.44
N GLY A 303 -10.18 13.93 -25.32
CA GLY A 303 -9.15 14.71 -26.00
C GLY A 303 -7.77 14.56 -25.35
N GLY A 304 -6.77 15.16 -25.98
CA GLY A 304 -5.40 15.22 -25.46
C GLY A 304 -4.75 13.84 -25.30
N ASP A 305 -4.11 13.61 -24.15
CA ASP A 305 -3.32 12.40 -23.85
C ASP A 305 -4.19 11.16 -23.54
N LYS A 306 -5.51 11.32 -23.47
CA LYS A 306 -6.50 10.29 -23.09
C LYS A 306 -6.27 9.66 -21.73
N ARG A 307 -5.35 10.15 -20.89
CA ARG A 307 -5.08 9.55 -19.59
C ARG A 307 -6.12 9.97 -18.57
N MET A 308 -6.43 9.06 -17.65
CA MET A 308 -7.34 9.31 -16.55
C MET A 308 -6.88 10.46 -15.65
N GLU A 309 -5.57 10.60 -15.46
CA GLU A 309 -4.96 11.63 -14.61
C GLU A 309 -5.21 13.05 -15.16
N GLY A 310 -5.17 13.21 -16.49
CA GLY A 310 -5.37 14.49 -17.16
C GLY A 310 -6.83 14.89 -17.35
N ILE A 311 -7.81 14.10 -16.88
CA ILE A 311 -9.24 14.46 -16.99
C ILE A 311 -9.51 15.79 -16.28
N ALA A 312 -8.92 16.01 -15.10
CA ALA A 312 -9.15 17.24 -14.35
C ALA A 312 -8.66 18.47 -15.12
N ASP A 313 -7.44 18.42 -15.67
CA ASP A 313 -6.87 19.56 -16.41
C ASP A 313 -7.69 19.84 -17.68
N ARG A 314 -8.12 18.80 -18.42
CA ARG A 314 -8.96 18.94 -19.62
C ARG A 314 -10.35 19.50 -19.34
N LEU A 315 -10.92 19.19 -18.17
CA LEU A 315 -12.19 19.77 -17.76
C LEU A 315 -12.00 21.23 -17.35
N MET A 316 -10.95 21.55 -16.59
CA MET A 316 -10.66 22.94 -16.18
C MET A 316 -10.29 23.87 -17.34
N GLU A 317 -9.59 23.38 -18.35
CA GLU A 317 -9.26 24.16 -19.57
C GLU A 317 -10.49 24.54 -20.41
N GLY A 318 -11.64 23.88 -20.22
CA GLY A 318 -12.88 24.23 -20.92
C GLY A 318 -13.78 25.20 -20.14
N ILE A 319 -13.41 25.50 -18.90
CA ILE A 319 -14.19 26.34 -17.97
C ILE A 319 -13.66 27.78 -17.96
N TYR A 320 -12.40 27.97 -18.37
CA TYR A 320 -11.72 29.27 -18.54
C TYR A 320 -11.33 29.50 -20.00
#